data_AF-A0A1W9WY47-F1
#
_entry.id   AF-A0A1W9WY47-F1
#
_cell.length_a   1.000
_cell.length_b   1.000
_cell.length_c   1.000
_cell.angle_alpha   90.00
_cell.angle_beta   90.00
_cell.angle_gamma   90.00
#
_symmetry.space_group_name_H-M   'P 1'
#
loop_
_entity.id
_entity.type
_entity.pdbx_description
1 polymer ?
#
loop_
_entity_poly.entity_id
_entity_poly.type
_entity_poly.pdbx_seq_one_letter_code
_entity_poly.pdbx_strand_id
1 'polypeptide(L)' 'MLSQSRIIAKGRRIRDVKRLVATYGGKSSEWVKKSSPVFESGGLFYEHHWYENPGTGRVEIKKKEVLMP' A
#
# COMPACT_ATOMS: atom_id res chain seq x y z
N MET A 1 8.02 -1.25 -13.29
CA MET A 1 6.95 -2.19 -12.86
C MET A 1 5.98 -1.64 -11.79
N LEU A 2 5.92 -0.31 -11.54
CA LEU A 2 4.89 0.36 -10.73
C LEU A 2 4.26 1.57 -11.46
N SER A 3 4.39 1.61 -12.80
CA SER A 3 4.06 2.76 -13.68
C SER A 3 2.57 3.14 -13.69
N GLN A 4 1.71 2.38 -13.02
CA GLN A 4 0.28 2.62 -12.89
C GLN A 4 -0.20 2.45 -11.44
N SER A 5 0.72 2.62 -10.48
CA SER A 5 0.33 2.64 -9.07
C SER A 5 -0.59 3.83 -8.77
N ARG A 6 -1.64 3.60 -7.98
CA ARG A 6 -2.57 4.64 -7.54
C ARG A 6 -2.48 4.83 -6.04
N ILE A 7 -2.64 6.08 -5.59
CA ILE A 7 -2.79 6.40 -4.18
C ILE A 7 -4.25 6.17 -3.79
N ILE A 8 -4.48 5.31 -2.78
CA ILE A 8 -5.84 5.01 -2.29
C ILE A 8 -6.17 5.84 -1.05
N ALA A 9 -5.19 6.07 -0.17
CA ALA A 9 -5.39 6.88 1.03
C ALA A 9 -4.09 7.55 1.48
N LYS A 10 -4.22 8.66 2.22
CA LYS A 10 -3.10 9.39 2.80
C LYS A 10 -3.35 9.71 4.26
N GLY A 11 -2.29 9.64 5.06
CA GLY A 11 -2.25 9.92 6.48
C GLY A 11 -3.47 9.48 7.26
N ARG A 12 -4.18 10.41 7.89
CA ARG A 12 -5.33 10.08 8.77
C ARG A 12 -6.50 9.37 8.07
N ARG A 13 -6.54 9.37 6.74
CA ARG A 13 -7.53 8.59 5.96
C ARG A 13 -7.13 7.12 5.80
N ILE A 14 -5.90 6.76 6.17
CA ILE A 14 -5.47 5.37 6.28
C ILE A 14 -5.98 4.82 7.61
N ARG A 15 -6.87 3.83 7.55
CA ARG A 15 -7.47 3.20 8.75
C ARG A 15 -6.42 2.77 9.77
N ASP A 16 -5.31 2.21 9.29
CA ASP A 16 -4.27 1.63 10.12
C ASP A 16 -3.13 2.63 10.47
N VAL A 17 -3.28 3.93 10.18
CA VAL A 17 -2.19 4.90 10.33
C VAL A 17 -1.62 4.97 11.74
N LYS A 18 -2.48 4.80 12.76
CA LYS A 18 -2.04 4.79 14.16
C LYS A 18 -1.11 3.61 14.44
N ARG A 19 -1.44 2.42 13.91
CA ARG A 19 -0.56 1.24 13.99
C ARG A 19 0.75 1.50 13.28
N LEU A 20 0.71 2.02 12.05
CA LEU A 20 1.92 2.29 11.27
C LEU A 20 2.89 3.24 11.99
N VAL A 21 2.36 4.32 12.56
CA VAL A 21 3.15 5.27 13.35
C VAL A 21 3.68 4.62 14.63
N ALA A 22 2.88 3.83 15.33
CA ALA A 22 3.31 3.15 16.56
C ALA A 22 4.39 2.08 16.29
N THR A 23 4.30 1.35 15.18
CA THR A 23 5.23 0.26 14.84
C THR A 23 6.51 0.77 14.19
N TYR A 24 6.41 1.76 13.29
CA TYR A 24 7.53 2.18 12.44
C TYR A 24 7.94 3.64 12.59
N GLY A 25 7.22 4.41 13.41
CA GLY A 25 7.45 5.85 13.57
C GLY A 25 7.02 6.70 12.38
N GLY A 26 7.62 7.88 12.29
CA GLY A 26 7.29 8.90 11.28
C GLY A 26 5.98 9.64 11.56
N LYS A 27 5.70 10.68 10.76
CA LYS A 27 4.46 11.45 10.95
C LYS A 27 3.31 10.77 10.23
N SER A 28 2.14 10.75 10.86
CA SER A 28 0.92 10.23 10.23
C SER A 28 0.67 10.84 8.84
N SER A 29 0.96 12.13 8.63
CA SER A 29 0.80 12.83 7.33
C SER A 29 1.70 12.33 6.21
N GLU A 30 2.81 11.66 6.53
CA GLU A 30 3.80 11.17 5.57
C GLU A 30 3.49 9.75 5.09
N TRP A 31 2.57 9.05 5.77
CA TRP A 31 2.12 7.73 5.36
C TRP A 31 1.16 7.80 4.17
N VAL A 32 1.41 6.97 3.16
CA VAL A 32 0.59 6.82 1.96
C VAL A 32 0.23 5.36 1.77
N LYS A 33 -1.04 5.08 1.47
CA LYS A 33 -1.51 3.77 1.02
C LYS A 33 -1.67 3.78 -0.50
N LYS A 34 -1.11 2.80 -1.18
CA LYS A 34 -1.18 2.64 -2.63
C LYS A 34 -1.66 1.25 -3.03
N SER A 35 -2.13 1.13 -4.28
CA SER A 35 -2.26 -0.17 -4.93
C SER A 35 -1.67 -0.18 -6.35
N SER A 36 -1.37 -1.38 -6.83
CA SER A 36 -0.98 -1.64 -8.21
C SER A 36 -2.21 -1.87 -9.09
N PRO A 37 -2.05 -1.89 -10.42
CA PRO A 37 -3.00 -2.59 -11.28
C PRO A 37 -3.11 -4.07 -10.91
N VAL A 38 -4.18 -4.68 -11.39
CA VAL A 38 -4.32 -6.14 -11.36
C VAL A 38 -3.29 -6.76 -12.31
N PHE A 39 -2.65 -7.85 -11.88
CA PHE A 39 -1.72 -8.61 -12.69
C PHE A 39 -1.98 -10.10 -12.52
N GLU A 40 -1.71 -10.86 -13.59
CA GLU A 40 -1.82 -12.31 -13.57
C GLU A 40 -0.52 -12.95 -13.07
N SER A 41 -0.63 -14.02 -12.29
CA SER A 41 0.50 -14.83 -11.85
C SER A 41 0.01 -16.26 -11.62
N GLY A 42 0.49 -17.21 -12.42
CA GLY A 42 0.12 -18.63 -12.28
C GLY A 42 -1.36 -18.91 -12.50
N GLY A 43 -2.01 -18.21 -13.44
CA GLY A 43 -3.45 -18.38 -13.74
C GLY A 43 -4.40 -17.71 -12.74
N LEU A 44 -3.88 -16.97 -11.76
CA LEU A 44 -4.65 -16.21 -10.78
C LEU A 44 -4.36 -14.72 -10.92
N PHE A 45 -5.35 -13.89 -10.56
CA PHE A 45 -5.24 -12.43 -10.62
C PHE A 45 -4.96 -11.84 -9.23
N TYR A 46 -4.07 -10.84 -9.19
CA TYR A 46 -3.63 -10.24 -7.94
C TYR A 46 -3.53 -8.71 -8.02
N GLU A 47 -3.70 -8.06 -6.88
CA GLU A 47 -3.40 -6.64 -6.68
C GLU A 47 -2.43 -6.51 -5.49
N HIS A 48 -1.36 -5.72 -5.66
CA HIS A 48 -0.51 -5.33 -4.53
C HIS A 48 -1.11 -4.12 -3.82
N HIS A 49 -1.16 -4.16 -2.50
CA HIS A 49 -1.52 -3.04 -1.63
C HIS A 49 -0.36 -2.77 -0.69
N TRP A 50 0.09 -1.53 -0.57
CA TRP A 50 1.16 -1.21 0.36
C TRP A 50 0.98 0.12 1.06
N TYR A 51 1.65 0.22 2.19
CA TYR A 51 1.91 1.45 2.92
C TYR A 51 3.35 1.87 2.65
N GLU A 52 3.57 3.16 2.41
CA GLU A 52 4.91 3.74 2.34
C GLU A 52 5.00 5.02 3.18
N ASN A 53 6.16 5.25 3.78
CA ASN A 53 6.52 6.51 4.42
C ASN A 53 7.90 6.95 3.93
N PRO A 54 8.00 7.98 3.08
CA PRO A 54 9.27 8.49 2.59
C PRO A 54 10.19 9.03 3.69
N GLY A 55 9.63 9.59 4.77
CA GLY A 55 10.39 10.14 5.89
C GLY A 55 11.13 9.08 6.71
N THR A 56 10.63 7.84 6.75
CA THR A 56 11.30 6.72 7.42
C THR A 56 11.89 5.70 6.43
N GLY A 57 11.65 5.86 5.13
CA GLY A 57 12.00 4.89 4.09
C GLY A 57 11.24 3.55 4.19
N ARG A 58 10.18 3.48 5.00
CA ARG A 58 9.48 2.22 5.29
C ARG A 58 8.42 1.91 4.25
N VAL A 59 8.35 0.62 3.89
CA VAL A 59 7.32 0.05 3.03
C VAL A 59 6.77 -1.23 3.67
N GLU A 60 5.46 -1.34 3.78
CA GLU A 60 4.76 -2.57 4.20
C GLU A 60 3.82 -2.98 3.07
N ILE A 61 4.09 -4.11 2.40
CA ILE A 61 3.34 -4.58 1.22
C ILE A 61 2.58 -5.87 1.51
N LYS A 62 1.37 -5.97 0.94
CA LYS A 62 0.54 -7.16 0.93
C LYS A 62 0.09 -7.47 -0.49
N LYS A 63 0.17 -8.75 -0.87
CA LYS A 63 -0.45 -9.29 -2.08
C LYS A 63 -1.88 -9.71 -1.76
N LYS A 64 -2.84 -9.31 -2.58
CA LYS A 64 -4.24 -9.69 -2.45
C LYS A 64 -4.68 -10.39 -3.74
N GLU A 65 -5.25 -11.58 -3.63
CA GLU A 65 -5.93 -12.23 -4.75
C GLU A 65 -7.23 -11.52 -5.07
N VAL A 66 -7.52 -11.38 -6.35
CA VAL A 66 -8.76 -10.79 -6.86
C VAL A 66 -9.40 -11.76 -7.83
N LEU A 67 -10.73 -11.76 -7.86
CA LEU A 67 -11.47 -12.42 -8.93
C LEU A 67 -11.20 -11.66 -10.24
N MET A 68 -11.38 -12.35 -11.38
CA MET A 68 -11.12 -11.83 -12.73
C MET A 68 -11.48 -10.33 -12.84
N PRO A 69 -10.54 -9.49 -13.30
CA PRO A 69 -10.67 -8.03 -13.29
C PRO A 69 -11.81 -7.48 -14.17
#